data_AF-A0A7S6S0J4-F1
#
_entry.id   AF-A0A7S6S0J4-F1
#
_cell.length_a   1.000
_cell.length_b   1.000
_cell.length_c   1.000
_cell.angle_alpha   90.00
_cell.angle_beta   90.00
_cell.angle_gamma   90.00
#
_symmetry.space_group_name_H-M   'P 1'
#
loop_
_entity.id
_entity.type
_entity.pdbx_description
1 polymer ?
#
loop_
_entity_poly.entity_id
_entity_poly.type
_entity_poly.pdbx_seq_one_letter_code
_entity_poly.pdbx_strand_id
1 'polypeptide(L)'
;MKKRSVGTLVAAIAAAAFWTTPVLAQHSHDDKAQPGQKDDGHSHAPAKAAADYAAAVREIGERMTALDGLIAKGDLDEAHEQSDAIGALAKSLGALALKPDSGVDKAQVKEINKAGKALAEAADGVHEAGEKKDAAAAKAAYAEMKKQADALAAFAPAKYFCPMHCEGAKTYDKPGKCPVCSMNLKKQTSDKFTMDIKPVGGAITVGKPATLVFTIKDPTGLPVKKVEVVHEKLLHLLMVSKDLSWYAHEHPEVQPDGTFTFTYTFPAAGEFFFYNDFTPPNVGQQVVTVPVTIAGTAPAAKALMIDADKPKTIDGYTVALDTGGPVKTGGSTHMAYTVTKDGKPVTTLQPYLGAMGHLVIISEDRTQFVHSHPHESGEHAGAAMGGPKVDFEAHFTVPGTYKGWAQFNVGTKEKEQVITVPFTFSVAKGDGKGEAAPHEHGGKDDHDKKPDHDHGK
;
A
#
# COMPACT_ATOMS: atom_id res chain seq x y z
N MET A 1 69.21 17.76 -41.92
CA MET A 1 67.79 17.76 -41.53
C MET A 1 67.06 16.66 -42.28
N LYS A 2 66.25 15.85 -41.56
CA LYS A 2 65.30 14.81 -42.05
C LYS A 2 65.90 13.63 -42.86
N LYS A 3 65.71 12.40 -42.35
CA LYS A 3 64.71 11.43 -42.86
C LYS A 3 64.87 10.02 -42.25
N ARG A 4 63.71 9.44 -41.86
CA ARG A 4 63.19 8.06 -42.05
C ARG A 4 64.05 6.90 -41.53
N SER A 5 63.59 6.16 -40.51
CA SER A 5 62.60 5.05 -40.53
C SER A 5 63.11 3.75 -41.15
N VAL A 6 62.98 2.67 -40.37
CA VAL A 6 62.63 1.27 -40.70
C VAL A 6 63.61 0.26 -40.08
N GLY A 7 63.03 -0.68 -39.31
CA GLY A 7 63.40 -2.10 -39.35
C GLY A 7 64.24 -2.62 -38.20
N THR A 8 63.62 -3.38 -37.31
CA THR A 8 64.34 -4.49 -36.64
C THR A 8 63.42 -5.70 -36.51
N LEU A 9 63.65 -6.58 -37.47
CA LEU A 9 63.57 -8.04 -37.45
C LEU A 9 63.46 -8.67 -36.04
N VAL A 10 62.40 -9.47 -35.83
CA VAL A 10 62.33 -10.47 -34.78
C VAL A 10 62.65 -11.82 -35.42
N ALA A 11 63.69 -12.50 -34.92
CA ALA A 11 63.99 -13.88 -35.26
C ALA A 11 64.08 -14.71 -33.97
N ALA A 12 63.20 -15.71 -33.92
CA ALA A 12 63.28 -17.04 -33.32
C ALA A 12 63.90 -17.24 -31.92
N ILE A 13 63.22 -18.02 -31.08
CA ILE A 13 63.66 -19.39 -30.70
C ILE A 13 62.50 -20.08 -29.97
N ALA A 14 62.16 -21.28 -30.45
CA ALA A 14 61.29 -22.23 -29.78
C ALA A 14 62.09 -23.08 -28.80
N ALA A 15 61.55 -23.34 -27.61
CA ALA A 15 61.96 -24.45 -26.76
C ALA A 15 60.73 -24.99 -26.02
N ALA A 16 60.39 -26.23 -26.33
CA ALA A 16 59.40 -27.04 -25.63
C ALA A 16 60.00 -27.64 -24.37
N ALA A 17 59.24 -27.70 -23.27
CA ALA A 17 59.50 -28.65 -22.18
C ALA A 17 58.31 -28.74 -21.19
N PHE A 18 57.73 -29.94 -21.15
CA PHE A 18 57.28 -30.67 -19.96
C PHE A 18 56.35 -29.98 -18.95
N TRP A 19 55.07 -30.34 -19.02
CA TRP A 19 54.17 -30.30 -17.87
C TRP A 19 54.47 -31.53 -16.99
N THR A 20 55.24 -31.34 -15.94
CA THR A 20 55.25 -32.23 -14.77
C THR A 20 54.29 -31.66 -13.74
N THR A 21 53.30 -32.46 -13.36
CA THR A 21 52.43 -32.22 -12.21
C THR A 21 53.23 -32.30 -10.92
N PRO A 22 53.25 -31.26 -10.06
CA PRO A 22 53.63 -31.45 -8.67
C PRO A 22 52.40 -31.88 -7.87
N VAL A 23 52.49 -33.10 -7.35
CA VAL A 23 51.76 -33.57 -6.17
C VAL A 23 51.95 -32.55 -5.05
N LEU A 24 50.88 -31.89 -4.61
CA LEU A 24 50.88 -31.09 -3.40
C LEU A 24 50.36 -31.93 -2.25
N ALA A 25 51.19 -31.99 -1.21
CA ALA A 25 50.97 -32.69 0.05
C ALA A 25 49.64 -32.30 0.70
N GLN A 26 48.96 -33.30 1.25
CA GLN A 26 47.85 -33.13 2.16
C GLN A 26 48.33 -32.44 3.43
N HIS A 27 47.94 -31.18 3.62
CA HIS A 27 47.80 -30.58 4.94
C HIS A 27 46.33 -30.65 5.33
N SER A 28 46.03 -31.54 6.28
CA SER A 28 44.76 -31.60 6.98
C SER A 28 44.59 -30.33 7.82
N HIS A 29 43.68 -29.45 7.41
CA HIS A 29 43.05 -28.52 8.33
C HIS A 29 41.66 -29.07 8.64
N ASP A 30 41.44 -29.32 9.92
CA ASP A 30 40.16 -29.71 10.49
C ASP A 30 39.12 -28.61 10.19
N ASP A 31 38.28 -28.84 9.18
CA ASP A 31 37.03 -28.13 9.00
C ASP A 31 36.07 -28.55 10.12
N LYS A 32 36.12 -27.84 11.24
CA LYS A 32 34.98 -27.79 12.15
C LYS A 32 33.91 -26.92 11.49
N ALA A 33 33.03 -27.60 10.76
CA ALA A 33 31.75 -27.08 10.32
C ALA A 33 31.06 -26.34 11.48
N GLN A 34 30.65 -25.10 11.20
CA GLN A 34 29.70 -24.37 12.04
C GLN A 34 28.39 -25.18 12.07
N PRO A 35 27.89 -25.60 13.24
CA PRO A 35 26.64 -26.34 13.30
C PRO A 35 25.47 -25.35 13.15
N GLY A 36 24.65 -25.52 12.12
CA GLY A 36 23.29 -24.96 12.15
C GLY A 36 22.64 -24.48 10.85
N GLN A 37 23.27 -24.54 9.67
CA GLN A 37 22.54 -24.18 8.44
C GLN A 37 21.92 -25.44 7.83
N LYS A 38 20.66 -25.70 8.20
CA LYS A 38 19.81 -26.58 7.41
C LYS A 38 19.36 -25.77 6.20
N ASP A 39 19.57 -26.33 5.01
CA ASP A 39 18.91 -25.85 3.80
C ASP A 39 17.44 -26.23 3.91
N ASP A 40 16.63 -25.29 4.39
CA ASP A 40 15.18 -25.42 4.43
C ASP A 40 14.69 -25.03 3.03
N GLY A 41 14.35 -26.02 2.22
CA GLY A 41 14.06 -25.89 0.78
C GLY A 41 12.79 -25.11 0.43
N HIS A 42 12.70 -23.84 0.85
CA HIS A 42 11.67 -22.89 0.45
C HIS A 42 12.26 -21.88 -0.54
N SER A 43 11.69 -21.84 -1.75
CA SER A 43 12.07 -20.83 -2.74
C SER A 43 11.47 -19.49 -2.33
N HIS A 44 12.28 -18.58 -1.78
CA HIS A 44 11.89 -17.19 -1.67
C HIS A 44 11.87 -16.59 -3.09
N ALA A 45 10.71 -16.07 -3.51
CA ALA A 45 10.66 -15.21 -4.68
C ALA A 45 11.63 -14.04 -4.44
N PRO A 46 12.58 -13.74 -5.35
CA PRO A 46 13.56 -12.70 -5.10
C PRO A 46 12.84 -11.35 -4.94
N ALA A 47 12.94 -10.76 -3.75
CA ALA A 47 12.46 -9.41 -3.49
C ALA A 47 13.13 -8.45 -4.50
N LYS A 48 12.31 -7.62 -5.16
CA LYS A 48 12.79 -6.62 -6.11
C LYS A 48 13.77 -5.68 -5.39
N ALA A 49 15.00 -5.58 -5.89
CA ALA A 49 16.01 -4.73 -5.27
C ALA A 49 15.57 -3.26 -5.25
N ALA A 50 15.66 -2.61 -4.09
CA ALA A 50 15.37 -1.19 -3.96
C ALA A 50 16.33 -0.33 -4.82
N ALA A 51 15.79 0.74 -5.41
CA ALA A 51 16.54 1.59 -6.32
C ALA A 51 17.69 2.35 -5.62
N ASP A 52 17.41 2.93 -4.44
CA ASP A 52 18.35 3.72 -3.64
C ASP A 52 18.09 3.56 -2.13
N TYR A 53 18.92 4.24 -1.31
CA TYR A 53 18.84 4.18 0.15
C TYR A 53 17.50 4.66 0.70
N ALA A 54 16.95 5.75 0.15
CA ALA A 54 15.69 6.32 0.63
C ALA A 54 14.49 5.40 0.29
N ALA A 55 14.48 4.81 -0.91
CA ALA A 55 13.49 3.83 -1.32
C ALA A 55 13.51 2.58 -0.42
N ALA A 56 14.71 2.06 -0.10
CA ALA A 56 14.84 0.90 0.78
C ALA A 56 14.36 1.19 2.20
N VAL A 57 14.69 2.36 2.76
CA VAL A 57 14.24 2.75 4.10
C VAL A 57 12.72 2.97 4.16
N ARG A 58 12.11 3.50 3.09
CA ARG A 58 10.65 3.61 3.00
C ARG A 58 9.98 2.24 2.93
N GLU A 59 10.48 1.35 2.08
CA GLU A 59 9.95 -0.02 1.95
C GLU A 59 10.07 -0.79 3.29
N ILE A 60 11.18 -0.61 4.02
CA ILE A 60 11.31 -1.12 5.39
C ILE A 60 10.20 -0.56 6.28
N GLY A 61 9.90 0.74 6.24
CA GLY A 61 8.82 1.34 7.03
C GLY A 61 7.42 0.79 6.73
N GLU A 62 7.10 0.60 5.45
CA GLU A 62 5.84 0.00 5.00
C GLU A 62 5.72 -1.46 5.47
N ARG A 63 6.78 -2.25 5.26
CA ARG A 63 6.84 -3.66 5.71
C ARG A 63 6.82 -3.78 7.23
N MET A 64 7.46 -2.86 7.97
CA MET A 64 7.39 -2.79 9.43
C MET A 64 5.96 -2.53 9.92
N THR A 65 5.16 -1.78 9.16
CA THR A 65 3.74 -1.56 9.47
C THR A 65 2.92 -2.82 9.23
N ALA A 66 3.18 -3.52 8.12
CA ALA A 66 2.57 -4.82 7.83
C ALA A 66 2.94 -5.87 8.89
N LEU A 67 4.23 -5.95 9.25
CA LEU A 67 4.77 -6.87 10.25
C LEU A 67 4.17 -6.65 11.65
N ASP A 68 3.99 -5.39 12.06
CA ASP A 68 3.29 -5.06 13.32
C ASP A 68 1.88 -5.68 13.34
N GLY A 69 1.17 -5.54 12.21
CA GLY A 69 -0.13 -6.15 12.00
C GLY A 69 -0.12 -7.67 12.11
N LEU A 70 0.88 -8.34 11.54
CA LEU A 70 1.02 -9.81 11.59
C LEU A 70 1.36 -10.32 12.99
N ILE A 71 2.33 -9.69 13.66
CA ILE A 71 2.69 -10.02 15.05
C ILE A 71 1.52 -9.74 16.00
N ALA A 72 0.74 -8.69 15.76
CA ALA A 72 -0.47 -8.40 16.54
C ALA A 72 -1.56 -9.47 16.36
N LYS A 73 -1.69 -10.04 15.15
CA LYS A 73 -2.59 -11.16 14.82
C LYS A 73 -2.08 -12.53 15.31
N GLY A 74 -0.81 -12.62 15.72
CA GLY A 74 -0.16 -13.90 16.01
C GLY A 74 0.12 -14.75 14.78
N ASP A 75 0.05 -14.14 13.59
CA ASP A 75 0.31 -14.77 12.30
C ASP A 75 1.82 -14.79 12.06
N LEU A 76 2.50 -15.68 12.79
CA LEU A 76 3.94 -15.66 12.83
C LEU A 76 4.61 -16.32 11.61
N ASP A 77 3.86 -17.11 10.85
CA ASP A 77 4.35 -17.72 9.60
C ASP A 77 4.48 -16.65 8.50
N GLU A 78 3.48 -15.76 8.35
CA GLU A 78 3.57 -14.61 7.45
C GLU A 78 4.48 -13.50 8.02
N ALA A 79 4.51 -13.34 9.35
CA ALA A 79 5.44 -12.41 10.00
C ALA A 79 6.90 -12.80 9.71
N HIS A 80 7.18 -14.10 9.64
CA HIS A 80 8.46 -14.63 9.21
C HIS A 80 8.80 -14.14 7.79
N GLU A 81 7.92 -14.31 6.80
CA GLU A 81 8.18 -13.85 5.42
C GLU A 81 8.43 -12.33 5.34
N GLN A 82 7.65 -11.53 6.07
CA GLN A 82 7.87 -10.08 6.12
C GLN A 82 9.18 -9.71 6.84
N SER A 83 9.53 -10.42 7.92
CA SER A 83 10.77 -10.19 8.66
C SER A 83 11.99 -10.51 7.81
N ASP A 84 11.97 -11.58 7.01
CA ASP A 84 13.03 -11.93 6.08
C ASP A 84 13.23 -10.86 5.01
N ALA A 85 12.13 -10.36 4.44
CA ALA A 85 12.18 -9.29 3.46
C ALA A 85 12.79 -8.00 4.06
N ILE A 86 12.41 -7.65 5.28
CA ILE A 86 12.99 -6.52 6.01
C ILE A 86 14.48 -6.76 6.29
N GLY A 87 14.86 -7.96 6.72
CA GLY A 87 16.25 -8.34 6.97
C GLY A 87 17.12 -8.24 5.71
N ALA A 88 16.62 -8.71 4.57
CA ALA A 88 17.29 -8.59 3.28
C ALA A 88 17.50 -7.12 2.86
N LEU A 89 16.46 -6.29 3.00
CA LEU A 89 16.56 -4.85 2.75
C LEU A 89 17.57 -4.20 3.69
N ALA A 90 17.52 -4.51 4.99
CA ALA A 90 18.42 -3.98 6.01
C ALA A 90 19.89 -4.31 5.72
N LYS A 91 20.18 -5.56 5.29
CA LYS A 91 21.52 -6.01 4.85
C LYS A 91 22.02 -5.24 3.61
N SER A 92 21.12 -4.74 2.76
CA SER A 92 21.47 -3.97 1.56
C SER A 92 21.77 -2.49 1.81
N LEU A 93 21.30 -1.92 2.92
CA LEU A 93 21.33 -0.48 3.19
C LEU A 93 22.73 0.14 3.15
N GLY A 94 23.74 -0.58 3.64
CA GLY A 94 25.13 -0.14 3.60
C GLY A 94 25.66 0.10 2.19
N ALA A 95 25.38 -0.86 1.29
CA ALA A 95 25.79 -0.77 -0.10
C ALA A 95 25.02 0.33 -0.83
N LEU A 96 23.72 0.48 -0.54
CA LEU A 96 22.89 1.56 -1.08
C LEU A 96 23.38 2.93 -0.62
N ALA A 97 23.77 3.08 0.64
CA ALA A 97 24.29 4.32 1.21
C ALA A 97 25.65 4.72 0.60
N LEU A 98 26.47 3.75 0.16
CA LEU A 98 27.77 3.99 -0.47
C LEU A 98 27.68 4.46 -1.93
N LYS A 99 26.52 4.31 -2.59
CA LYS A 99 26.36 4.75 -3.98
C LYS A 99 26.60 6.27 -4.09
N PRO A 100 27.23 6.75 -5.18
CA PRO A 100 27.54 8.18 -5.34
C PRO A 100 26.31 9.12 -5.30
N ASP A 101 25.15 8.60 -5.64
CA ASP A 101 23.85 9.28 -5.73
C ASP A 101 22.91 8.95 -4.55
N SER A 102 23.39 8.24 -3.52
CA SER A 102 22.58 7.83 -2.36
C SER A 102 22.04 8.98 -1.53
N GLY A 103 22.66 10.17 -1.63
CA GLY A 103 22.38 11.35 -0.81
C GLY A 103 22.84 11.24 0.65
N VAL A 104 23.36 10.09 1.07
CA VAL A 104 23.83 9.83 2.44
C VAL A 104 25.24 10.40 2.66
N ASP A 105 25.48 11.01 3.82
CA ASP A 105 26.83 11.42 4.20
C ASP A 105 27.72 10.18 4.42
N LYS A 106 28.86 10.12 3.74
CA LYS A 106 29.82 9.01 3.86
C LYS A 106 30.27 8.76 5.30
N ALA A 107 30.30 9.79 6.14
CA ALA A 107 30.62 9.65 7.56
C ALA A 107 29.55 8.86 8.35
N GLN A 108 28.30 8.86 7.89
CA GLN A 108 27.17 8.19 8.53
C GLN A 108 27.04 6.72 8.10
N VAL A 109 27.68 6.30 7.01
CA VAL A 109 27.62 4.92 6.49
C VAL A 109 28.02 3.89 7.53
N LYS A 110 28.96 4.22 8.44
CA LYS A 110 29.34 3.34 9.55
C LYS A 110 28.16 3.07 10.49
N GLU A 111 27.44 4.11 10.89
CA GLU A 111 26.28 3.97 11.79
C GLU A 111 25.10 3.34 11.07
N ILE A 112 24.93 3.58 9.77
CA ILE A 112 23.93 2.91 8.92
C ILE A 112 24.22 1.40 8.85
N ASN A 113 25.46 0.99 8.62
CA ASN A 113 25.84 -0.42 8.61
C ASN A 113 25.56 -1.08 9.96
N LYS A 114 25.85 -0.37 11.06
CA LYS A 114 25.60 -0.86 12.41
C LYS A 114 24.09 -1.02 12.68
N ALA A 115 23.29 -0.01 12.36
CA ALA A 115 21.84 -0.04 12.56
C ALA A 115 21.16 -1.04 11.60
N GLY A 116 21.60 -1.13 10.35
CA GLY A 116 21.12 -2.12 9.37
C GLY A 116 21.43 -3.55 9.79
N LYS A 117 22.63 -3.80 10.32
CA LYS A 117 22.97 -5.10 10.92
C LYS A 117 22.10 -5.41 12.14
N ALA A 118 21.92 -4.46 13.05
CA ALA A 118 21.06 -4.66 14.22
C ALA A 118 19.58 -4.87 13.84
N LEU A 119 19.09 -4.18 12.80
CA LEU A 119 17.75 -4.38 12.27
C LEU A 119 17.61 -5.79 11.67
N ALA A 120 18.60 -6.24 10.89
CA ALA A 120 18.61 -7.59 10.35
C ALA A 120 18.66 -8.66 11.44
N GLU A 121 19.49 -8.51 12.47
CA GLU A 121 19.55 -9.42 13.62
C GLU A 121 18.22 -9.45 14.38
N ALA A 122 17.56 -8.30 14.54
CA ALA A 122 16.24 -8.24 15.16
C ALA A 122 15.15 -8.86 14.25
N ALA A 123 15.29 -8.76 12.93
CA ALA A 123 14.41 -9.45 11.98
C ALA A 123 14.58 -10.97 12.05
N ASP A 124 15.82 -11.47 12.11
CA ASP A 124 16.11 -12.89 12.34
C ASP A 124 15.51 -13.35 13.70
N GLY A 125 15.46 -12.46 14.70
CA GLY A 125 14.76 -12.71 15.97
C GLY A 125 13.24 -12.85 15.85
N VAL A 126 12.61 -12.14 14.90
CA VAL A 126 11.18 -12.32 14.58
C VAL A 126 10.98 -13.63 13.81
N HIS A 127 11.84 -13.92 12.84
CA HIS A 127 11.88 -15.19 12.11
C HIS A 127 11.93 -16.39 13.08
N GLU A 128 12.92 -16.42 13.96
CA GLU A 128 13.08 -17.51 14.95
C GLU A 128 11.89 -17.60 15.92
N ALA A 129 11.35 -16.45 16.32
CA ALA A 129 10.17 -16.41 17.17
C ALA A 129 8.94 -16.97 16.44
N GLY A 130 8.85 -16.78 15.12
CA GLY A 130 7.80 -17.36 14.30
C GLY A 130 7.90 -18.87 14.17
N GLU A 131 9.09 -19.41 13.90
CA GLU A 131 9.31 -20.87 13.91
C GLU A 131 8.90 -21.52 15.24
N LYS A 132 9.18 -20.83 16.36
CA LYS A 132 8.86 -21.30 17.72
C LYS A 132 7.45 -20.95 18.16
N LYS A 133 6.69 -20.24 17.33
CA LYS A 133 5.36 -19.68 17.63
C LYS A 133 5.32 -18.85 18.92
N ASP A 134 6.40 -18.12 19.21
CA ASP A 134 6.56 -17.29 20.41
C ASP A 134 6.23 -15.82 20.12
N ALA A 135 4.97 -15.46 20.33
CA ALA A 135 4.49 -14.10 20.10
C ALA A 135 5.13 -13.04 21.03
N ALA A 136 5.62 -13.43 22.20
CA ALA A 136 6.27 -12.49 23.13
C ALA A 136 7.68 -12.16 22.65
N ALA A 137 8.44 -13.16 22.21
CA ALA A 137 9.73 -12.98 21.57
C ALA A 137 9.62 -12.17 20.28
N ALA A 138 8.62 -12.45 19.43
CA ALA A 138 8.37 -11.70 18.19
C ALA A 138 8.10 -10.21 18.47
N LYS A 139 7.27 -9.89 19.47
CA LYS A 139 7.01 -8.49 19.87
C LYS A 139 8.25 -7.78 20.40
N ALA A 140 9.08 -8.47 21.17
CA ALA A 140 10.33 -7.89 21.69
C ALA A 140 11.33 -7.62 20.56
N ALA A 141 11.47 -8.56 19.63
CA ALA A 141 12.31 -8.41 18.45
C ALA A 141 11.81 -7.27 17.55
N TYR A 142 10.49 -7.18 17.30
CA TYR A 142 9.87 -6.08 16.57
C TYR A 142 10.13 -4.70 17.19
N ALA A 143 10.09 -4.59 18.52
CA ALA A 143 10.38 -3.32 19.20
C ALA A 143 11.82 -2.85 18.93
N GLU A 144 12.78 -3.78 18.88
CA GLU A 144 14.16 -3.45 18.50
C GLU A 144 14.26 -3.13 17.00
N MET A 145 13.58 -3.88 16.13
CA MET A 145 13.49 -3.55 14.70
C MET A 145 12.97 -2.12 14.50
N LYS A 146 11.91 -1.73 15.21
CA LYS A 146 11.32 -0.39 15.12
C LYS A 146 12.31 0.70 15.49
N LYS A 147 13.03 0.51 16.61
CA LYS A 147 14.07 1.46 17.05
C LYS A 147 15.17 1.63 15.99
N GLN A 148 15.63 0.54 15.38
CA GLN A 148 16.67 0.61 14.33
C GLN A 148 16.13 1.20 13.03
N ALA A 149 14.90 0.87 12.62
CA ALA A 149 14.24 1.44 11.45
C ALA A 149 14.06 2.95 11.59
N ASP A 150 13.61 3.43 12.76
CA ASP A 150 13.47 4.87 13.04
C ASP A 150 14.84 5.59 13.00
N ALA A 151 15.91 4.94 13.48
CA ALA A 151 17.28 5.46 13.37
C ALA A 151 17.78 5.52 11.92
N LEU A 152 17.48 4.49 11.12
CA LEU A 152 17.83 4.44 9.69
C LEU A 152 17.08 5.50 8.88
N ALA A 153 15.81 5.75 9.19
CA ALA A 153 15.02 6.84 8.60
C ALA A 153 15.64 8.23 8.82
N ALA A 154 16.33 8.44 9.93
CA ALA A 154 16.99 9.71 10.21
C ALA A 154 18.19 10.00 9.29
N PHE A 155 18.79 8.97 8.68
CA PHE A 155 19.90 9.11 7.74
C PHE A 155 19.45 9.24 6.28
N ALA A 156 18.16 9.03 5.99
CA ALA A 156 17.65 9.23 4.64
C ALA A 156 17.85 10.71 4.25
N PRO A 157 18.40 11.00 3.05
CA PRO A 157 18.67 12.36 2.63
C PRO A 157 17.38 13.18 2.65
N ALA A 158 17.30 14.11 3.58
CA ALA A 158 16.22 15.07 3.58
C ALA A 158 16.36 15.96 2.34
N LYS A 159 15.33 15.99 1.50
CA LYS A 159 15.23 17.01 0.47
C LYS A 159 14.83 18.32 1.11
N TYR A 160 15.29 19.42 0.54
CA TYR A 160 14.95 20.78 0.94
C TYR A 160 14.43 21.51 -0.29
N PHE A 161 13.53 22.47 -0.11
CA PHE A 161 13.00 23.28 -1.21
C PHE A 161 12.99 24.75 -0.84
N CYS A 162 13.02 25.61 -1.86
CA CYS A 162 12.84 27.04 -1.65
C CYS A 162 11.35 27.33 -1.41
N PRO A 163 10.95 27.94 -0.28
CA PRO A 163 9.54 28.23 0.00
C PRO A 163 8.90 29.26 -0.96
N MET A 164 9.71 29.97 -1.73
CA MET A 164 9.27 30.89 -2.78
C MET A 164 9.20 30.24 -4.16
N HIS A 165 9.63 28.98 -4.29
CA HIS A 165 9.68 28.23 -5.55
C HIS A 165 10.38 28.96 -6.71
N CYS A 166 11.42 29.76 -6.40
CA CYS A 166 12.15 30.56 -7.39
C CYS A 166 12.77 29.72 -8.51
N GLU A 167 13.05 28.45 -8.24
CA GLU A 167 13.61 27.48 -9.17
C GLU A 167 12.61 26.35 -9.47
N GLY A 168 11.30 26.61 -9.30
CA GLY A 168 10.23 25.63 -9.50
C GLY A 168 10.35 24.43 -8.56
N ALA A 169 10.31 23.22 -9.13
CA ALA A 169 10.38 21.92 -8.44
C ALA A 169 11.78 21.49 -8.01
N LYS A 170 12.77 22.37 -8.13
CA LYS A 170 14.14 22.04 -7.70
C LYS A 170 14.18 21.83 -6.19
N THR A 171 14.73 20.68 -5.81
CA THR A 171 15.08 20.36 -4.42
C THR A 171 16.59 20.39 -4.22
N TYR A 172 17.01 20.50 -2.96
CA TYR A 172 18.40 20.51 -2.52
C TYR A 172 18.59 19.40 -1.50
N ASP A 173 19.80 18.84 -1.42
CA ASP A 173 20.10 17.73 -0.50
C ASP A 173 20.54 18.22 0.89
N LYS A 174 20.68 19.53 1.09
CA LYS A 174 21.22 20.13 2.31
C LYS A 174 20.39 21.35 2.74
N PRO A 175 20.29 21.61 4.05
CA PRO A 175 19.73 22.87 4.54
C PRO A 175 20.61 24.04 4.07
N GLY A 176 20.02 25.21 3.88
CA GLY A 176 20.75 26.38 3.40
C GLY A 176 19.82 27.54 3.04
N LYS A 177 20.33 28.49 2.25
CA LYS A 177 19.55 29.58 1.68
C LYS A 177 19.34 29.35 0.19
N CYS A 178 18.16 29.68 -0.33
CA CYS A 178 17.92 29.69 -1.77
C CYS A 178 18.86 30.72 -2.43
N PRO A 179 19.59 30.36 -3.51
CA PRO A 179 20.52 31.26 -4.18
C PRO A 179 19.81 32.41 -4.91
N VAL A 180 18.50 32.30 -5.15
CA VAL A 180 17.70 33.35 -5.82
C VAL A 180 17.13 34.34 -4.81
N CYS A 181 16.35 33.88 -3.83
CA CYS A 181 15.64 34.76 -2.89
C CYS A 181 16.31 34.91 -1.52
N SER A 182 17.42 34.20 -1.27
CA SER A 182 18.14 34.20 0.01
C SER A 182 17.32 33.79 1.25
N MET A 183 16.10 33.29 1.07
CA MET A 183 15.30 32.70 2.16
C MET A 183 15.86 31.34 2.55
N ASN A 184 15.68 30.96 3.82
CA ASN A 184 16.04 29.64 4.30
C ASN A 184 15.22 28.57 3.56
N LEU A 185 15.90 27.56 3.03
CA LEU A 185 15.30 26.38 2.44
C LEU A 185 14.54 25.61 3.52
N LYS A 186 13.33 25.16 3.19
CA LYS A 186 12.52 24.34 4.09
C LYS A 186 12.85 22.87 3.88
N LYS A 187 13.01 22.12 4.98
CA LYS A 187 13.12 20.66 4.95
C LYS A 187 11.82 20.08 4.43
N GLN A 188 11.90 19.22 3.42
CA GLN A 188 10.80 18.37 3.00
C GLN A 188 10.62 17.31 4.08
N THR A 189 9.62 17.52 4.91
CA THR A 189 9.22 16.59 5.97
C THR A 189 8.08 15.76 5.41
N SER A 190 8.29 14.45 5.22
CA SER A 190 7.27 13.39 5.09
C SER A 190 5.87 13.81 4.60
N ASP A 191 5.59 13.45 3.34
CA ASP A 191 4.35 12.83 2.80
C ASP A 191 3.02 13.60 2.78
N LYS A 192 2.90 14.79 3.37
CA LYS A 192 1.59 15.48 3.37
C LYS A 192 1.34 16.24 2.07
N PHE A 193 0.70 15.57 1.12
CA PHE A 193 0.02 16.22 0.02
C PHE A 193 -1.15 17.07 0.53
N THR A 194 -1.46 18.14 -0.20
CA THR A 194 -2.63 18.98 0.08
C THR A 194 -3.49 19.15 -1.18
N MET A 195 -4.75 19.52 -0.98
CA MET A 195 -5.71 19.70 -2.06
C MET A 195 -6.34 21.09 -1.93
N ASP A 196 -6.10 21.96 -2.91
CA ASP A 196 -6.85 23.21 -3.06
C ASP A 196 -8.09 22.93 -3.92
N ILE A 197 -9.28 23.28 -3.43
CA ILE A 197 -10.54 23.19 -4.18
C ILE A 197 -11.11 24.59 -4.34
N LYS A 198 -11.29 25.03 -5.59
CA LYS A 198 -11.78 26.38 -5.91
C LYS A 198 -12.97 26.33 -6.86
N PRO A 199 -14.13 26.88 -6.49
CA PRO A 199 -15.24 27.04 -7.41
C PRO A 199 -14.95 28.13 -8.46
N VAL A 200 -15.37 27.87 -9.69
CA VAL A 200 -15.38 28.87 -10.77
C VAL A 200 -16.61 29.75 -10.58
N GLY A 201 -16.42 31.06 -10.42
CA GLY A 201 -17.52 32.02 -10.36
C GLY A 201 -18.08 32.31 -8.97
N GLY A 202 -17.37 31.96 -7.88
CA GLY A 202 -17.72 32.38 -6.51
C GLY A 202 -18.31 31.25 -5.67
N ALA A 203 -19.19 31.57 -4.72
CA ALA A 203 -19.72 30.58 -3.78
C ALA A 203 -20.53 29.46 -4.46
N ILE A 204 -20.32 28.22 -4.01
CA ILE A 204 -21.11 27.06 -4.45
C ILE A 204 -22.50 27.19 -3.83
N THR A 205 -23.57 27.12 -4.63
CA THR A 205 -24.96 27.28 -4.16
C THR A 205 -25.78 26.02 -4.45
N VAL A 206 -26.59 25.58 -3.48
CA VAL A 206 -27.49 24.43 -3.65
C VAL A 206 -28.38 24.57 -4.90
N GLY A 207 -28.59 23.46 -5.61
CA GLY A 207 -29.46 23.40 -6.79
C GLY A 207 -28.93 24.13 -8.04
N LYS A 208 -27.74 24.71 -7.97
CA LYS A 208 -27.07 25.33 -9.13
C LYS A 208 -25.84 24.50 -9.53
N PRO A 209 -25.59 24.32 -10.84
CA PRO A 209 -24.32 23.75 -11.29
C PRO A 209 -23.15 24.62 -10.81
N ALA A 210 -22.13 23.97 -10.26
CA ALA A 210 -20.88 24.61 -9.88
C ALA A 210 -19.71 23.81 -10.44
N THR A 211 -18.85 24.47 -11.20
CA THR A 211 -17.58 23.91 -11.66
C THR A 211 -16.52 24.15 -10.59
N LEU A 212 -15.83 23.10 -10.18
CA LEU A 212 -14.78 23.09 -9.18
C LEU A 212 -13.45 22.75 -9.84
N VAL A 213 -12.40 23.48 -9.46
CA VAL A 213 -11.01 23.23 -9.86
C VAL A 213 -10.26 22.68 -8.66
N PHE A 214 -9.63 21.53 -8.84
CA PHE A 214 -8.85 20.82 -7.83
C PHE A 214 -7.37 20.93 -8.20
N THR A 215 -6.54 21.36 -7.25
CA THR A 215 -5.08 21.41 -7.41
C THR A 215 -4.43 20.62 -6.30
N ILE A 216 -3.88 19.46 -6.67
CA ILE A 216 -3.05 18.65 -5.79
C ILE A 216 -1.70 19.36 -5.64
N LYS A 217 -1.24 19.54 -4.40
CA LYS A 217 0.10 20.04 -4.10
C LYS A 217 0.92 19.00 -3.36
N ASP A 218 2.17 18.89 -3.76
CA ASP A 218 3.14 18.04 -3.08
C ASP A 218 3.51 18.62 -1.69
N PRO A 219 4.28 17.89 -0.86
CA PRO A 219 4.72 18.39 0.44
C PRO A 219 5.58 19.66 0.39
N THR A 220 6.07 20.05 -0.79
CA THR A 220 6.76 21.34 -1.00
C THR A 220 5.79 22.49 -1.27
N GLY A 221 4.53 22.20 -1.61
CA GLY A 221 3.52 23.19 -1.95
C GLY A 221 3.39 23.42 -3.46
N LEU A 222 4.11 22.67 -4.28
CA LEU A 222 4.04 22.77 -5.74
C LEU A 222 2.91 21.92 -6.31
N PRO A 223 2.26 22.37 -7.40
CA PRO A 223 1.25 21.56 -8.08
C PRO A 223 1.82 20.24 -8.59
N VAL A 224 1.19 19.14 -8.21
CA VAL A 224 1.45 17.82 -8.80
C VAL A 224 0.91 17.82 -10.22
N LYS A 225 1.73 17.38 -11.19
CA LYS A 225 1.37 17.37 -12.61
C LYS A 225 0.96 15.99 -13.13
N LYS A 226 1.26 14.93 -12.38
CA LYS A 226 0.97 13.54 -12.76
C LYS A 226 0.58 12.75 -11.53
N VAL A 227 -0.45 11.95 -11.68
CA VAL A 227 -0.89 10.92 -10.74
C VAL A 227 -1.13 9.64 -11.54
N GLU A 228 -1.08 8.50 -10.86
CA GLU A 228 -1.25 7.17 -11.45
C GLU A 228 -2.74 6.84 -11.59
N VAL A 229 -3.05 5.96 -12.55
CA VAL A 229 -4.41 5.43 -12.72
C VAL A 229 -4.59 4.29 -11.73
N VAL A 230 -5.57 4.41 -10.84
CA VAL A 230 -6.01 3.38 -9.90
C VAL A 230 -7.52 3.22 -10.09
N HIS A 231 -8.01 1.97 -10.12
CA HIS A 231 -9.43 1.70 -10.40
C HIS A 231 -9.97 2.45 -11.63
N GLU A 232 -9.16 2.44 -12.70
CA GLU A 232 -9.45 3.08 -14.00
C GLU A 232 -9.55 4.62 -13.99
N LYS A 233 -9.30 5.27 -12.85
CA LYS A 233 -9.39 6.74 -12.70
C LYS A 233 -8.12 7.33 -12.11
N LEU A 234 -7.92 8.63 -12.35
CA LEU A 234 -6.75 9.37 -11.85
C LEU A 234 -7.00 9.98 -10.46
N LEU A 235 -8.26 10.25 -10.14
CA LEU A 235 -8.70 10.86 -8.89
C LEU A 235 -10.10 10.34 -8.58
N HIS A 236 -10.24 9.67 -7.44
CA HIS A 236 -11.54 9.36 -6.85
C HIS A 236 -11.93 10.48 -5.90
N LEU A 237 -13.08 11.08 -6.14
CA LEU A 237 -13.67 12.12 -5.32
C LEU A 237 -14.89 11.55 -4.61
N LEU A 238 -14.77 11.36 -3.31
CA LEU A 238 -15.87 10.90 -2.47
C LEU A 238 -16.40 12.09 -1.67
N MET A 239 -17.62 12.49 -1.97
CA MET A 239 -18.26 13.64 -1.34
C MET A 239 -19.33 13.14 -0.38
N VAL A 240 -19.25 13.56 0.89
CA VAL A 240 -20.26 13.23 1.91
C VAL A 240 -20.80 14.49 2.56
N SER A 241 -22.08 14.50 2.92
CA SER A 241 -22.61 15.54 3.82
C SER A 241 -22.00 15.38 5.21
N LYS A 242 -21.96 16.47 6.01
CA LYS A 242 -21.43 16.43 7.39
C LYS A 242 -22.05 15.34 8.25
N ASP A 243 -23.35 15.10 8.10
CA ASP A 243 -24.10 14.06 8.83
C ASP A 243 -24.01 12.66 8.18
N LEU A 244 -23.19 12.53 7.13
CA LEU A 244 -23.01 11.33 6.30
C LEU A 244 -24.31 10.80 5.68
N SER A 245 -25.42 11.55 5.69
CA SER A 245 -26.69 11.09 5.14
C SER A 245 -26.76 11.12 3.61
N TRP A 246 -25.84 11.84 2.98
CA TRP A 246 -25.67 11.92 1.53
C TRP A 246 -24.23 11.56 1.12
N TYR A 247 -24.10 10.93 -0.04
CA TYR A 247 -22.84 10.45 -0.61
C TYR A 247 -22.88 10.53 -2.14
N ALA A 248 -21.74 10.84 -2.74
CA ALA A 248 -21.47 10.66 -4.16
C ALA A 248 -20.00 10.24 -4.38
N HIS A 249 -19.80 9.39 -5.39
CA HIS A 249 -18.48 8.94 -5.83
C HIS A 249 -18.29 9.39 -7.28
N GLU A 250 -17.36 10.32 -7.47
CA GLU A 250 -17.18 11.04 -8.72
C GLU A 250 -15.71 11.04 -9.11
N HIS A 251 -15.42 11.35 -10.37
CA HIS A 251 -14.07 11.26 -10.92
C HIS A 251 -13.75 12.55 -11.69
N PRO A 252 -13.15 13.56 -11.04
CA PRO A 252 -12.76 14.79 -11.71
C PRO A 252 -11.83 14.54 -12.89
N GLU A 253 -11.94 15.36 -13.93
CA GLU A 253 -11.19 15.22 -15.17
C GLU A 253 -9.92 16.07 -15.15
N VAL A 254 -8.77 15.43 -15.42
CA VAL A 254 -7.48 16.12 -15.51
C VAL A 254 -7.46 17.10 -16.70
N GLN A 255 -6.88 18.28 -16.48
CA GLN A 255 -6.70 19.34 -17.46
C GLN A 255 -5.25 19.36 -17.97
N PRO A 256 -4.96 20.03 -19.11
CA PRO A 256 -3.61 20.12 -19.65
C PRO A 256 -2.57 20.73 -18.71
N ASP A 257 -3.00 21.57 -17.76
CA ASP A 257 -2.13 22.19 -16.76
C ASP A 257 -1.91 21.33 -15.50
N GLY A 258 -2.50 20.13 -15.45
CA GLY A 258 -2.42 19.18 -14.34
C GLY A 258 -3.42 19.44 -13.20
N THR A 259 -4.29 20.45 -13.30
CA THR A 259 -5.44 20.58 -12.41
C THR A 259 -6.53 19.56 -12.77
N PHE A 260 -7.50 19.35 -11.90
CA PHE A 260 -8.70 18.58 -12.24
C PHE A 260 -9.92 19.48 -12.20
N THR A 261 -10.90 19.19 -13.06
CA THR A 261 -12.19 19.89 -13.06
C THR A 261 -13.35 18.92 -12.86
N PHE A 262 -14.38 19.40 -12.18
CA PHE A 262 -15.60 18.64 -11.96
C PHE A 262 -16.77 19.61 -11.84
N THR A 263 -17.88 19.35 -12.53
CA THR A 263 -19.08 20.18 -12.45
C THR A 263 -20.20 19.38 -11.81
N TYR A 264 -20.79 19.92 -10.74
CA TYR A 264 -21.84 19.23 -10.00
C TYR A 264 -22.96 20.16 -9.56
N THR A 265 -24.17 19.60 -9.43
CA THR A 265 -25.31 20.30 -8.85
C THR A 265 -25.64 19.66 -7.50
N PHE A 266 -25.26 20.33 -6.42
CA PHE A 266 -25.44 19.80 -5.07
C PHE A 266 -26.93 19.81 -4.68
N PRO A 267 -27.48 18.68 -4.19
CA PRO A 267 -28.90 18.57 -3.88
C PRO A 267 -29.28 19.19 -2.52
N ALA A 268 -28.28 19.48 -1.67
CA ALA A 268 -28.49 20.08 -0.36
C ALA A 268 -27.42 21.15 -0.07
N ALA A 269 -27.79 22.15 0.73
CA ALA A 269 -26.86 23.10 1.32
C ALA A 269 -26.25 22.54 2.61
N GLY A 270 -25.16 23.16 3.08
CA GLY A 270 -24.47 22.78 4.31
C GLY A 270 -23.00 22.45 4.11
N GLU A 271 -22.39 21.86 5.12
CA GLU A 271 -20.99 21.44 5.11
C GLU A 271 -20.88 20.00 4.56
N PHE A 272 -19.94 19.81 3.64
CA PHE A 272 -19.59 18.55 3.02
C PHE A 272 -18.10 18.27 3.23
N PHE A 273 -17.71 17.01 3.17
CA PHE A 273 -16.32 16.57 3.25
C PHE A 273 -15.97 15.84 1.96
N PHE A 274 -14.92 16.31 1.29
CA PHE A 274 -14.45 15.74 0.02
C PHE A 274 -13.18 14.96 0.31
N TYR A 275 -13.25 13.64 0.17
CA TYR A 275 -12.10 12.76 0.23
C TYR A 275 -11.54 12.62 -1.18
N ASN A 276 -10.31 13.10 -1.36
CA ASN A 276 -9.62 13.12 -2.63
C ASN A 276 -8.57 12.02 -2.59
N ASP A 277 -8.86 10.91 -3.25
CA ASP A 277 -8.03 9.71 -3.30
C ASP A 277 -7.27 9.65 -4.63
N PHE A 278 -5.95 9.76 -4.55
CA PHE A 278 -5.04 9.81 -5.70
C PHE A 278 -3.68 9.19 -5.37
N THR A 279 -2.95 8.76 -6.39
CA THR A 279 -1.65 8.10 -6.21
C THR A 279 -0.55 8.88 -6.95
N PRO A 280 0.29 9.68 -6.25
CA PRO A 280 1.45 10.30 -6.87
C PRO A 280 2.53 9.25 -7.20
N PRO A 281 3.27 9.42 -8.31
CA PRO A 281 4.30 8.47 -8.70
C PRO A 281 5.37 8.27 -7.62
N ASN A 282 5.69 7.02 -7.31
CA ASN A 282 6.69 6.63 -6.31
C ASN A 282 6.38 7.08 -4.87
N VAL A 283 5.13 7.44 -4.56
CA VAL A 283 4.70 7.79 -3.20
C VAL A 283 3.70 6.76 -2.66
N GLY A 284 2.84 6.23 -3.51
CA GLY A 284 1.71 5.40 -3.09
C GLY A 284 0.44 6.23 -2.87
N GLN A 285 -0.67 5.54 -2.60
CA GLN A 285 -1.99 6.15 -2.50
C GLN A 285 -2.07 7.19 -1.38
N GLN A 286 -2.78 8.28 -1.62
CA GLN A 286 -3.00 9.39 -0.70
C GLN A 286 -4.49 9.72 -0.64
N VAL A 287 -5.01 9.97 0.55
CA VAL A 287 -6.38 10.48 0.74
C VAL A 287 -6.32 11.81 1.46
N VAL A 288 -6.67 12.89 0.74
CA VAL A 288 -6.73 14.25 1.31
C VAL A 288 -8.19 14.66 1.50
N THR A 289 -8.56 14.97 2.74
CA THR A 289 -9.91 15.42 3.09
C THR A 289 -10.00 16.95 3.09
N VAL A 290 -10.98 17.51 2.38
CA VAL A 290 -11.22 18.95 2.32
C VAL A 290 -12.68 19.25 2.70
N PRO A 291 -12.95 20.05 3.74
CA PRO A 291 -14.31 20.52 4.01
C PRO A 291 -14.71 21.58 2.97
N VAL A 292 -15.94 21.46 2.46
CA VAL A 292 -16.52 22.35 1.44
C VAL A 292 -17.89 22.80 1.90
N THR A 293 -18.18 24.11 1.84
CA THR A 293 -19.49 24.66 2.22
C THR A 293 -20.32 24.95 0.97
N ILE A 294 -21.53 24.41 0.95
CA ILE A 294 -22.55 24.68 -0.07
C ILE A 294 -23.55 25.69 0.49
N ALA A 295 -23.62 26.87 -0.12
CA ALA A 295 -24.48 27.96 0.31
C ALA A 295 -25.98 27.64 0.12
N GLY A 296 -26.78 28.05 1.10
CA GLY A 296 -28.23 27.85 1.16
C GLY A 296 -28.69 27.53 2.58
N THR A 297 -29.95 27.15 2.74
CA THR A 297 -30.49 26.69 4.02
C THR A 297 -30.20 25.20 4.17
N ALA A 298 -29.33 24.84 5.10
CA ALA A 298 -29.00 23.44 5.36
C ALA A 298 -30.22 22.70 5.96
N PRO A 299 -30.48 21.45 5.55
CA PRO A 299 -31.50 20.63 6.17
C PRO A 299 -31.12 20.29 7.62
N ALA A 300 -32.09 19.86 8.42
CA ALA A 300 -31.82 19.30 9.74
C ALA A 300 -30.92 18.07 9.62
N ALA A 301 -29.88 18.00 10.46
CA ALA A 301 -28.94 16.89 10.47
C ALA A 301 -29.64 15.58 10.83
N LYS A 302 -29.31 14.51 10.11
CA LYS A 302 -29.80 13.16 10.38
C LYS A 302 -28.80 12.42 11.24
N ALA A 303 -29.25 11.93 12.40
CA ALA A 303 -28.42 11.07 13.24
C ALA A 303 -28.16 9.73 12.54
N LEU A 304 -26.94 9.20 12.69
CA LEU A 304 -26.62 7.85 12.26
C LEU A 304 -27.29 6.83 13.16
N MET A 305 -27.87 5.81 12.55
CA MET A 305 -28.49 4.69 13.25
C MET A 305 -27.85 3.41 12.72
N ILE A 306 -27.39 2.56 13.63
CA ILE A 306 -26.85 1.23 13.28
C ILE A 306 -27.97 0.43 12.61
N ASP A 307 -27.67 -0.07 11.42
CA ASP A 307 -28.64 -0.72 10.55
C ASP A 307 -28.01 -1.74 9.59
N ALA A 308 -26.74 -2.10 9.81
CA ALA A 308 -26.02 -3.11 9.03
C ALA A 308 -26.49 -4.56 9.30
N ASP A 309 -27.22 -4.79 10.38
CA ASP A 309 -27.79 -6.10 10.76
C ASP A 309 -28.97 -6.54 9.87
N LYS A 310 -29.43 -5.66 8.97
CA LYS A 310 -30.61 -5.88 8.14
C LYS A 310 -30.29 -5.69 6.65
N PRO A 311 -30.80 -6.57 5.77
CA PRO A 311 -30.75 -6.31 4.34
C PRO A 311 -31.50 -5.03 3.98
N LYS A 312 -31.00 -4.33 2.96
CA LYS A 312 -31.60 -3.09 2.45
C LYS A 312 -31.95 -3.24 0.99
N THR A 313 -33.11 -2.72 0.60
CA THR A 313 -33.59 -2.77 -0.77
C THR A 313 -33.55 -1.38 -1.40
N ILE A 314 -32.82 -1.26 -2.51
CA ILE A 314 -32.75 -0.04 -3.33
C ILE A 314 -32.95 -0.46 -4.78
N ASP A 315 -33.87 0.21 -5.49
CA ASP A 315 -34.20 -0.05 -6.89
C ASP A 315 -34.50 -1.52 -7.23
N GLY A 316 -35.10 -2.25 -6.27
CA GLY A 316 -35.46 -3.67 -6.40
C GLY A 316 -34.31 -4.65 -6.11
N TYR A 317 -33.11 -4.15 -5.78
CA TYR A 317 -31.97 -4.97 -5.36
C TYR A 317 -31.87 -4.98 -3.85
N THR A 318 -31.92 -6.17 -3.27
CA THR A 318 -31.75 -6.39 -1.83
C THR A 318 -30.32 -6.79 -1.56
N VAL A 319 -29.66 -6.01 -0.70
CA VAL A 319 -28.25 -6.15 -0.35
C VAL A 319 -28.13 -6.39 1.14
N ALA A 320 -27.46 -7.47 1.52
CA ALA A 320 -27.13 -7.78 2.91
C ALA A 320 -25.62 -7.62 3.10
N LEU A 321 -25.21 -6.84 4.10
CA LEU A 321 -23.81 -6.73 4.51
C LEU A 321 -23.52 -7.77 5.59
N ASP A 322 -22.51 -8.59 5.36
CA ASP A 322 -21.94 -9.53 6.30
C ASP A 322 -20.55 -9.01 6.71
N THR A 323 -20.33 -8.91 8.02
CA THR A 323 -19.04 -8.48 8.59
C THR A 323 -18.27 -9.64 9.23
N GLY A 324 -18.76 -10.88 9.08
CA GLY A 324 -18.17 -12.07 9.68
C GLY A 324 -18.27 -12.13 11.21
N GLY A 325 -19.04 -11.22 11.83
CA GLY A 325 -19.14 -11.05 13.28
C GLY A 325 -18.93 -9.60 13.73
N PRO A 326 -18.78 -9.35 15.06
CA PRO A 326 -18.54 -8.01 15.58
C PRO A 326 -17.25 -7.38 15.02
N VAL A 327 -17.36 -6.20 14.42
CA VAL A 327 -16.21 -5.47 13.89
C VAL A 327 -15.41 -4.86 15.04
N LYS A 328 -14.08 -5.07 15.04
CA LYS A 328 -13.17 -4.60 16.10
C LYS A 328 -11.96 -3.90 15.50
N THR A 329 -11.37 -2.96 16.25
CA THR A 329 -10.10 -2.34 15.85
C THR A 329 -8.92 -3.30 15.99
N GLY A 330 -7.86 -3.06 15.21
CA GLY A 330 -6.57 -3.75 15.36
C GLY A 330 -6.51 -5.14 14.73
N GLY A 331 -7.45 -5.47 13.84
CA GLY A 331 -7.46 -6.68 13.03
C GLY A 331 -8.04 -6.41 11.64
N SER A 332 -7.71 -7.27 10.65
CA SER A 332 -8.40 -7.22 9.35
C SER A 332 -9.81 -7.74 9.55
N THR A 333 -10.79 -7.02 9.00
CA THR A 333 -12.19 -7.43 8.99
C THR A 333 -12.52 -7.84 7.57
N HIS A 334 -12.81 -9.13 7.37
CA HIS A 334 -13.42 -9.59 6.14
C HIS A 334 -14.88 -9.15 6.12
N MET A 335 -15.25 -8.37 5.11
CA MET A 335 -16.61 -7.88 4.90
C MET A 335 -17.08 -8.36 3.54
N ALA A 336 -18.35 -8.71 3.41
CA ALA A 336 -18.92 -9.04 2.12
C ALA A 336 -20.34 -8.51 2.03
N TYR A 337 -20.77 -8.11 0.85
CA TYR A 337 -22.19 -7.93 0.61
C TYR A 337 -22.70 -8.94 -0.41
N THR A 338 -23.94 -9.39 -0.19
CA THR A 338 -24.64 -10.29 -1.10
C THR A 338 -25.78 -9.55 -1.77
N VAL A 339 -25.84 -9.60 -3.10
CA VAL A 339 -26.83 -8.92 -3.93
C VAL A 339 -27.86 -9.92 -4.45
N THR A 340 -29.13 -9.63 -4.20
CA THR A 340 -30.28 -10.38 -4.72
C THR A 340 -31.26 -9.45 -5.41
N LYS A 341 -32.02 -9.97 -6.37
CA LYS A 341 -33.15 -9.28 -7.01
C LYS A 341 -34.33 -10.23 -7.06
N ASP A 342 -35.48 -9.79 -6.54
CA ASP A 342 -36.70 -10.60 -6.46
C ASP A 342 -36.47 -11.98 -5.79
N GLY A 343 -35.61 -12.01 -4.77
CA GLY A 343 -35.23 -13.23 -4.03
C GLY A 343 -34.24 -14.15 -4.74
N LYS A 344 -33.75 -13.78 -5.94
CA LYS A 344 -32.75 -14.56 -6.70
C LYS A 344 -31.36 -13.94 -6.60
N PRO A 345 -30.29 -14.74 -6.46
CA PRO A 345 -28.91 -14.25 -6.54
C PRO A 345 -28.61 -13.51 -7.85
N VAL A 346 -27.94 -12.36 -7.77
CA VAL A 346 -27.49 -11.61 -8.96
C VAL A 346 -26.07 -12.06 -9.32
N THR A 347 -25.93 -12.88 -10.36
CA THR A 347 -24.62 -13.39 -10.85
C THR A 347 -24.14 -12.70 -12.13
N THR A 348 -24.72 -11.54 -12.44
CA THR A 348 -24.45 -10.79 -13.68
C THR A 348 -23.92 -9.38 -13.40
N LEU A 349 -23.36 -9.15 -12.22
CA LEU A 349 -22.73 -7.87 -11.89
C LEU A 349 -21.60 -7.61 -12.89
N GLN A 350 -21.50 -6.39 -13.37
CA GLN A 350 -20.39 -5.96 -14.21
C GLN A 350 -19.30 -5.32 -13.36
N PRO A 351 -18.03 -5.35 -13.81
CA PRO A 351 -17.01 -4.49 -13.25
C PRO A 351 -17.48 -3.02 -13.25
N TYR A 352 -17.11 -2.31 -12.19
CA TYR A 352 -17.26 -0.88 -12.02
C TYR A 352 -15.96 -0.36 -11.44
N LEU A 353 -15.29 0.57 -12.12
CA LEU A 353 -13.98 1.09 -11.71
C LEU A 353 -12.95 -0.04 -11.52
N GLY A 354 -12.90 -0.97 -12.48
CA GLY A 354 -11.97 -2.09 -12.48
C GLY A 354 -12.25 -3.23 -11.50
N ALA A 355 -13.28 -3.18 -10.64
CA ALA A 355 -13.61 -4.22 -9.67
C ALA A 355 -15.09 -4.62 -9.69
N MET A 356 -15.47 -5.77 -9.10
CA MET A 356 -16.89 -6.20 -9.01
C MET A 356 -17.74 -5.31 -8.10
N GLY A 357 -17.10 -4.50 -7.28
CA GLY A 357 -17.75 -3.43 -6.54
C GLY A 357 -16.81 -2.78 -5.54
N HIS A 358 -17.33 -1.79 -4.84
CA HIS A 358 -16.57 -0.91 -3.95
C HIS A 358 -17.30 -0.78 -2.61
N LEU A 359 -16.55 -0.66 -1.52
CA LEU A 359 -17.10 -0.42 -0.19
C LEU A 359 -16.36 0.72 0.51
N VAL A 360 -16.88 1.93 0.36
CA VAL A 360 -16.26 3.11 0.99
C VAL A 360 -16.74 3.22 2.42
N ILE A 361 -15.83 3.33 3.39
CA ILE A 361 -16.19 3.36 4.81
C ILE A 361 -15.57 4.58 5.49
N ILE A 362 -16.39 5.37 6.17
CA ILE A 362 -16.00 6.62 6.84
C ILE A 362 -16.52 6.63 8.28
N SER A 363 -15.70 7.06 9.24
CA SER A 363 -16.12 7.22 10.64
C SER A 363 -17.12 8.37 10.80
N GLU A 364 -18.01 8.26 11.79
CA GLU A 364 -19.01 9.30 12.12
C GLU A 364 -18.40 10.69 12.35
N ASP A 365 -17.18 10.74 12.89
CA ASP A 365 -16.44 11.97 13.12
C ASP A 365 -15.72 12.51 11.85
N ARG A 366 -15.72 11.73 10.76
CA ARG A 366 -15.08 11.95 9.45
C ARG A 366 -13.55 11.89 9.45
N THR A 367 -12.92 11.47 10.55
CA THR A 367 -11.46 11.45 10.67
C THR A 367 -10.81 10.18 10.09
N GLN A 368 -11.57 9.10 9.97
CA GLN A 368 -11.12 7.84 9.40
C GLN A 368 -11.76 7.61 8.05
N PHE A 369 -10.92 7.40 7.04
CA PHE A 369 -11.30 6.87 5.74
C PHE A 369 -10.69 5.47 5.64
N VAL A 370 -11.54 4.45 5.62
CA VAL A 370 -11.10 3.06 5.56
C VAL A 370 -11.14 2.65 4.10
N HIS A 371 -9.95 2.49 3.52
CA HIS A 371 -9.80 1.95 2.18
C HIS A 371 -10.04 0.44 2.24
N SER A 372 -11.15 -0.03 1.66
CA SER A 372 -11.44 -1.45 1.55
C SER A 372 -10.90 -1.97 0.23
N HIS A 373 -10.12 -3.05 0.25
CA HIS A 373 -9.70 -3.69 -0.99
C HIS A 373 -10.72 -4.78 -1.35
N PRO A 374 -11.32 -4.76 -2.56
CA PRO A 374 -12.09 -5.90 -3.03
C PRO A 374 -11.15 -7.10 -3.17
N HIS A 375 -11.56 -8.24 -2.63
CA HIS A 375 -10.82 -9.48 -2.77
C HIS A 375 -11.10 -10.06 -4.17
N GLU A 376 -10.13 -9.94 -5.07
CA GLU A 376 -10.23 -10.49 -6.43
C GLU A 376 -9.75 -11.94 -6.52
N SER A 377 -9.46 -12.63 -5.42
CA SER A 377 -8.97 -14.02 -5.48
C SER A 377 -10.11 -15.04 -5.37
N GLY A 378 -10.12 -16.01 -6.30
CA GLY A 378 -11.18 -17.00 -6.52
C GLY A 378 -11.59 -17.10 -8.00
N GLU A 379 -12.59 -17.94 -8.34
CA GLU A 379 -13.15 -18.17 -9.70
C GLU A 379 -13.58 -16.91 -10.49
N HIS A 380 -13.48 -15.72 -9.88
CA HIS A 380 -13.89 -14.43 -10.44
C HIS A 380 -12.72 -13.48 -10.78
N ALA A 381 -11.47 -13.86 -10.51
CA ALA A 381 -10.29 -13.11 -10.96
C ALA A 381 -10.27 -13.02 -12.49
N GLY A 382 -10.59 -11.85 -13.05
CA GLY A 382 -10.70 -11.64 -14.51
C GLY A 382 -12.01 -12.12 -15.14
N ALA A 383 -13.04 -12.44 -14.35
CA ALA A 383 -14.35 -12.78 -14.89
C ALA A 383 -15.02 -11.55 -15.54
N ALA A 384 -15.65 -11.76 -16.70
CA ALA A 384 -16.37 -10.69 -17.40
C ALA A 384 -17.60 -10.18 -16.62
N MET A 385 -18.14 -11.01 -15.72
CA MET A 385 -19.29 -10.77 -14.85
C MET A 385 -19.14 -11.56 -13.53
N GLY A 386 -19.78 -11.12 -12.45
CA GLY A 386 -19.69 -11.77 -11.13
C GLY A 386 -20.92 -11.61 -10.24
N GLY A 387 -20.73 -11.81 -8.93
CA GLY A 387 -21.79 -11.87 -7.92
C GLY A 387 -22.26 -13.29 -7.63
N PRO A 388 -23.18 -13.49 -6.66
CA PRO A 388 -23.93 -12.47 -5.92
C PRO A 388 -23.15 -11.82 -4.77
N LYS A 389 -22.04 -12.45 -4.35
CA LYS A 389 -21.22 -12.00 -3.24
C LYS A 389 -20.06 -11.15 -3.77
N VAL A 390 -19.75 -10.07 -3.06
CA VAL A 390 -18.54 -9.27 -3.28
C VAL A 390 -17.85 -9.11 -1.95
N ASP A 391 -16.60 -9.55 -1.88
CA ASP A 391 -15.80 -9.66 -0.67
C ASP A 391 -14.76 -8.54 -0.60
N PHE A 392 -14.47 -8.08 0.62
CA PHE A 392 -13.60 -6.96 0.92
C PHE A 392 -12.79 -7.26 2.18
N GLU A 393 -11.58 -6.72 2.24
CA GLU A 393 -10.86 -6.54 3.48
C GLU A 393 -10.86 -5.08 3.90
N ALA A 394 -11.17 -4.83 5.18
CA ALA A 394 -11.16 -3.51 5.78
C ALA A 394 -10.37 -3.53 7.10
N HIS A 395 -9.55 -2.51 7.32
CA HIS A 395 -8.76 -2.37 8.54
C HIS A 395 -9.20 -1.13 9.34
N PHE A 396 -9.60 -1.34 10.59
CA PHE A 396 -10.07 -0.29 11.48
C PHE A 396 -9.06 -0.03 12.61
N THR A 397 -8.62 1.22 12.75
CA THR A 397 -7.64 1.63 13.77
C THR A 397 -8.27 2.36 14.96
N VAL A 398 -9.48 2.89 14.78
CA VAL A 398 -10.18 3.69 15.79
C VAL A 398 -11.58 3.09 16.04
N PRO A 399 -12.01 2.90 17.30
CA PRO A 399 -13.36 2.43 17.57
C PRO A 399 -14.37 3.55 17.40
N GLY A 400 -15.59 3.22 17.01
CA GLY A 400 -16.66 4.20 16.82
C GLY A 400 -17.78 3.71 15.89
N THR A 401 -18.69 4.62 15.57
CA THR A 401 -19.70 4.38 14.53
C THR A 401 -19.09 4.68 13.17
N TYR A 402 -19.33 3.79 12.20
CA TYR A 402 -18.88 3.94 10.83
C TYR A 402 -20.07 3.84 9.88
N LYS A 403 -19.96 4.56 8.76
CA LYS A 403 -20.87 4.45 7.63
C LYS A 403 -20.13 3.93 6.40
N GLY A 404 -20.63 2.83 5.85
CA GLY A 404 -20.19 2.23 4.61
C GLY A 404 -21.15 2.54 3.45
N TRP A 405 -20.65 2.61 2.23
CA TRP A 405 -21.44 2.67 0.99
C TRP A 405 -20.97 1.56 0.05
N ALA A 406 -21.78 0.52 -0.10
CA ALA A 406 -21.56 -0.55 -1.05
C ALA A 406 -22.00 -0.11 -2.44
N GLN A 407 -21.11 -0.17 -3.44
CA GLN A 407 -21.38 0.20 -4.82
C GLN A 407 -21.13 -0.96 -5.78
N PHE A 408 -22.07 -1.24 -6.67
CA PHE A 408 -21.96 -2.28 -7.68
C PHE A 408 -22.73 -1.90 -8.95
N ASN A 409 -22.25 -2.37 -10.11
CA ASN A 409 -22.88 -2.10 -11.40
C ASN A 409 -23.78 -3.26 -11.82
N VAL A 410 -25.08 -2.98 -11.95
CA VAL A 410 -26.11 -3.93 -12.40
C VAL A 410 -26.49 -3.76 -13.87
N GLY A 411 -25.88 -2.80 -14.55
CA GLY A 411 -26.08 -2.50 -15.97
C GLY A 411 -25.18 -3.36 -16.86
N THR A 412 -24.78 -2.79 -18.00
CA THR A 412 -23.77 -3.39 -18.90
C THR A 412 -22.46 -2.61 -18.83
N LYS A 413 -21.41 -3.10 -19.49
CA LYS A 413 -20.15 -2.35 -19.62
C LYS A 413 -20.31 -1.04 -20.40
N GLU A 414 -21.23 -1.02 -21.37
CA GLU A 414 -21.51 0.15 -22.23
C GLU A 414 -22.50 1.12 -21.60
N LYS A 415 -23.35 0.64 -20.70
CA LYS A 415 -24.36 1.43 -20.00
C LYS A 415 -24.42 1.01 -18.54
N GLU A 416 -23.55 1.64 -17.76
CA GLU A 416 -23.47 1.41 -16.32
C GLU A 416 -24.79 1.80 -15.63
N GLN A 417 -25.17 0.99 -14.64
CA GLN A 417 -26.21 1.31 -13.67
C GLN A 417 -25.66 1.00 -12.29
N VAL A 418 -25.09 2.01 -11.64
CA VAL A 418 -24.46 1.86 -10.32
C VAL A 418 -25.52 1.99 -9.23
N ILE A 419 -25.62 0.96 -8.38
CA ILE A 419 -26.44 1.02 -7.16
C ILE A 419 -25.52 1.28 -5.99
N THR A 420 -25.92 2.19 -5.11
CA THR A 420 -25.20 2.52 -3.88
C THR A 420 -26.08 2.22 -2.67
N VAL A 421 -25.65 1.32 -1.80
CA VAL A 421 -26.39 0.94 -0.58
C VAL A 421 -25.60 1.37 0.66
N PRO A 422 -26.11 2.30 1.48
CA PRO A 422 -25.45 2.72 2.70
C PRO A 422 -25.67 1.71 3.82
N PHE A 423 -24.69 1.50 4.69
CA PHE A 423 -24.77 0.69 5.91
C PHE A 423 -24.11 1.42 7.08
N THR A 424 -24.68 1.34 8.27
CA THR A 424 -24.11 1.91 9.49
C THR A 424 -23.86 0.79 10.48
N PHE A 425 -22.64 0.71 11.00
CA PHE A 425 -22.24 -0.32 11.95
C PHE A 425 -21.30 0.26 13.01
N SER A 426 -21.18 -0.46 14.12
CA SER A 426 -20.23 -0.12 15.18
C SER A 426 -18.95 -0.92 15.05
N VAL A 427 -17.84 -0.24 15.29
CA VAL A 427 -16.51 -0.84 15.47
C VAL A 427 -16.17 -0.74 16.94
N ALA A 428 -16.10 -1.88 17.60
CA ALA A 428 -15.69 -1.96 18.99
C ALA A 428 -14.16 -1.82 19.12
N LYS A 429 -13.69 -1.41 20.30
CA LYS A 429 -12.27 -1.49 20.62
C LYS A 429 -11.88 -2.97 20.64
N GLY A 430 -10.85 -3.34 19.89
CA GLY A 430 -10.29 -4.69 19.92
C GLY A 430 -9.72 -5.03 21.30
N ASP A 431 -9.84 -6.30 21.69
CA ASP A 431 -9.44 -6.79 23.02
C ASP A 431 -7.91 -6.87 23.21
N GLY A 432 -7.11 -6.45 22.21
CA GLY A 432 -5.67 -6.69 22.16
C GLY A 432 -5.30 -8.19 22.10
N LYS A 433 -6.31 -9.04 21.86
CA LYS A 433 -6.28 -10.50 21.79
C LYS A 433 -7.24 -10.93 20.66
N GLY A 434 -6.76 -11.05 19.43
CA GLY A 434 -7.57 -11.54 18.29
C GLY A 434 -7.13 -12.96 17.92
N GLU A 435 -8.02 -13.93 18.14
CA GLU A 435 -7.81 -15.38 18.07
C GLU A 435 -7.62 -15.97 16.67
N ALA A 436 -6.80 -17.03 16.63
CA ALA A 436 -6.75 -18.05 15.60
C ALA A 436 -7.94 -19.01 15.72
N ALA A 437 -8.61 -19.28 14.60
CA ALA A 437 -9.18 -20.59 14.28
C ALA A 437 -9.48 -20.66 12.77
N PRO A 438 -8.85 -21.57 12.00
CA PRO A 438 -9.27 -21.83 10.63
C PRO A 438 -10.50 -22.75 10.62
N HIS A 439 -11.46 -22.42 9.77
CA HIS A 439 -12.47 -23.35 9.28
C HIS A 439 -11.79 -24.51 8.52
N GLU A 440 -11.99 -25.74 9.00
CA GLU A 440 -11.63 -26.95 8.25
C GLU A 440 -12.55 -27.09 7.01
N HIS A 441 -11.98 -26.99 5.81
CA HIS A 441 -12.56 -27.59 4.61
C HIS A 441 -12.18 -29.07 4.56
N GLY A 442 -13.07 -29.93 5.07
CA GLY A 442 -12.99 -31.37 4.90
C GLY A 442 -13.32 -31.77 3.46
N GLY A 443 -12.31 -31.85 2.60
CA GLY A 443 -12.34 -32.56 1.33
C GLY A 443 -11.77 -33.97 1.52
N LYS A 444 -12.64 -34.98 1.54
CA LYS A 444 -12.22 -36.38 1.37
C LYS A 444 -11.97 -36.62 -0.11
N ASP A 445 -10.71 -36.79 -0.48
CA ASP A 445 -10.36 -37.44 -1.75
C ASP A 445 -10.01 -38.90 -1.47
N ASP A 446 -11.01 -39.75 -1.73
CA ASP A 446 -10.84 -41.17 -1.99
C ASP A 446 -9.99 -41.33 -3.26
N HIS A 447 -8.75 -41.79 -3.12
CA HIS A 447 -7.97 -42.31 -4.25
C HIS A 447 -7.91 -43.83 -4.20
N ASP A 448 -8.66 -44.41 -5.13
CA ASP A 448 -8.61 -45.78 -5.62
C ASP A 448 -7.18 -46.31 -5.74
N LYS A 449 -6.86 -47.30 -4.91
CA LYS A 449 -5.74 -48.22 -5.15
C LYS A 449 -6.17 -49.26 -6.17
N LYS A 450 -5.64 -49.15 -7.39
CA LYS A 450 -5.61 -50.25 -8.36
C LYS A 450 -4.65 -51.34 -7.85
N PRO A 451 -5.02 -52.64 -7.87
CA PRO A 451 -4.14 -53.69 -7.40
C PRO A 451 -3.13 -54.12 -8.48
N ASP A 452 -1.89 -54.30 -8.06
CA ASP A 452 -0.88 -55.08 -8.76
C ASP A 452 -1.34 -56.53 -8.88
N HIS A 453 -1.39 -57.04 -10.11
CA HIS A 453 -1.44 -58.46 -10.40
C HIS A 453 -0.16 -58.84 -11.15
N ASP A 454 0.79 -59.37 -10.38
CA ASP A 454 1.82 -60.27 -10.88
C ASP A 454 1.24 -61.70 -10.91
N HIS A 455 1.20 -62.30 -12.10
CA HIS A 455 1.85 -63.57 -12.42
C HIS A 455 1.44 -64.04 -13.82
N GLY A 456 2.47 -64.27 -14.64
CA GLY A 456 2.34 -64.57 -16.06
C GLY A 456 1.78 -65.94 -16.41
N LYS A 457 1.38 -66.05 -17.67
CA LYS A 457 1.96 -66.96 -18.67
C LYS A 457 1.54 -66.52 -20.06
#